data_AF-A0A7S0XAH1-F1
#
_entry.id   AF-A0A7S0XAH1-F1
#
_cell.length_a   1.000
_cell.length_b   1.000
_cell.length_c   1.000
_cell.angle_alpha   90.00
_cell.angle_beta   90.00
_cell.angle_gamma   90.00
#
_symmetry.space_group_name_H-M   'P 1'
#
loop_
_entity.id
_entity.type
_entity.pdbx_description
1 polymer ?
#
loop_
_entity_poly.entity_id
_entity_poly.type
_entity_poly.pdbx_seq_one_letter_code
_entity_poly.pdbx_strand_id
1 'polypeptide(L)'
;MTRVTSWKSLLVAAVAVVLALSVARIGALTHGYGAPMSVYSSLPVPKIPVIPSEDSASVSGRGRGGANLTANVTLGVCVGGEWYRFPSSFHLPSPAYRLKFIQSPFVGALPVPFDTARGGTRFAPAGLNDQNAPDPLQYAPDPWGVHGDCHFVVDAHLVNVEPAIDPSRVMRRGVSRRSTGNAGSSFGDAGKGGNG
;
A
#
# COMPACT_ATOMS: atom_id res chain seq x y z
N MET A 1 -64.52 -4.14 3.74
CA MET A 1 -63.48 -4.94 4.43
C MET A 1 -62.31 -5.36 3.52
N THR A 2 -62.49 -5.55 2.21
CA THR A 2 -61.45 -6.01 1.25
C THR A 2 -60.33 -5.01 0.90
N ARG A 3 -60.60 -3.69 0.95
CA ARG A 3 -59.57 -2.66 0.69
C ARG A 3 -58.50 -2.59 1.78
N VAL A 4 -58.86 -2.82 3.04
CA VAL A 4 -57.95 -2.76 4.20
C VAL A 4 -57.03 -3.98 4.24
N THR A 5 -57.53 -5.16 3.88
CA THR A 5 -56.71 -6.38 3.76
C THR A 5 -55.71 -6.27 2.61
N SER A 6 -56.13 -5.70 1.48
CA SER A 6 -55.25 -5.46 0.31
C SER A 6 -54.10 -4.50 0.62
N TRP A 7 -54.36 -3.42 1.37
CA TRP A 7 -53.31 -2.48 1.79
C TRP A 7 -52.30 -3.10 2.75
N LYS A 8 -52.77 -3.90 3.72
CA LYS A 8 -51.90 -4.64 4.65
C LYS A 8 -51.01 -5.64 3.91
N SER A 9 -51.57 -6.40 2.97
CA SER A 9 -50.79 -7.33 2.13
C SER A 9 -49.74 -6.61 1.29
N LEU A 10 -50.07 -5.44 0.72
CA LEU A 10 -49.10 -4.62 -0.03
C LEU A 10 -47.96 -4.10 0.85
N LEU A 11 -48.27 -3.63 2.07
CA LEU A 11 -47.25 -3.18 3.02
C LEU A 11 -46.32 -4.31 3.45
N VAL A 12 -46.86 -5.49 3.75
CA VAL A 12 -46.06 -6.67 4.11
C VAL A 12 -45.15 -7.08 2.96
N ALA A 13 -45.66 -7.11 1.74
CA ALA A 13 -44.86 -7.41 0.55
C ALA A 13 -43.74 -6.38 0.35
N ALA A 14 -44.04 -5.09 0.50
CA ALA A 14 -43.04 -4.02 0.38
C ALA A 14 -41.92 -4.15 1.43
N VAL A 15 -42.27 -4.41 2.69
CA VAL A 15 -41.29 -4.65 3.77
C VAL A 15 -40.44 -5.88 3.48
N ALA A 16 -41.05 -6.98 3.03
CA ALA A 16 -40.32 -8.19 2.68
C ALA A 16 -39.31 -7.96 1.54
N VAL A 17 -39.70 -7.20 0.50
CA VAL A 17 -38.80 -6.82 -0.60
C VAL A 17 -37.65 -5.94 -0.11
N VAL A 18 -37.92 -4.94 0.73
CA VAL A 18 -36.87 -4.06 1.29
C VAL A 18 -35.88 -4.87 2.14
N LEU A 19 -36.36 -5.80 2.96
CA LEU A 19 -35.50 -6.68 3.76
C LEU A 19 -34.65 -7.57 2.85
N ALA A 20 -35.24 -8.19 1.83
CA ALA A 20 -34.51 -9.01 0.87
C ALA A 20 -33.43 -8.22 0.12
N LEU A 21 -33.75 -7.02 -0.37
CA LEU A 21 -32.78 -6.13 -1.01
C LEU A 21 -31.68 -5.68 -0.04
N SER A 22 -32.02 -5.45 1.22
CA SER A 22 -31.05 -5.08 2.26
C SER A 22 -30.06 -6.20 2.54
N VAL A 23 -30.54 -7.45 2.69
CA VAL A 23 -29.68 -8.63 2.89
C VAL A 23 -28.82 -8.88 1.65
N ALA A 24 -29.41 -8.80 0.45
CA ALA A 24 -28.66 -8.95 -0.80
C ALA A 24 -27.57 -7.89 -0.93
N ARG A 25 -27.84 -6.65 -0.54
CA ARG A 25 -26.86 -5.56 -0.52
C ARG A 25 -25.72 -5.85 0.46
N ILE A 26 -26.02 -6.30 1.67
CA ILE A 26 -25.00 -6.68 2.66
C ILE A 26 -24.12 -7.79 2.08
N GLY A 27 -24.71 -8.84 1.49
CA GLY A 27 -23.98 -9.93 0.85
C GLY A 27 -23.10 -9.49 -0.32
N ALA A 28 -23.60 -8.60 -1.18
CA ALA A 28 -22.84 -8.05 -2.29
C ALA A 28 -21.63 -7.22 -1.79
N LEU A 29 -21.82 -6.44 -0.72
CA LEU A 29 -20.74 -5.65 -0.13
C LEU A 29 -19.69 -6.54 0.55
N THR A 30 -20.10 -7.56 1.31
CA THR A 30 -19.13 -8.46 1.96
C THR A 30 -18.33 -9.27 0.94
N HIS A 31 -18.96 -9.72 -0.14
CA HIS A 31 -18.29 -10.46 -1.20
C HIS A 31 -17.38 -9.55 -2.05
N GLY A 32 -17.84 -8.36 -2.43
CA GLY A 32 -17.09 -7.43 -3.29
C GLY A 32 -15.98 -6.66 -2.58
N TYR A 33 -16.13 -6.39 -1.28
CA TYR A 33 -15.21 -5.55 -0.50
C TYR A 33 -14.52 -6.29 0.65
N GLY A 34 -14.82 -7.57 0.92
CA GLY A 34 -14.22 -8.29 2.04
C GLY A 34 -12.72 -8.58 1.87
N ALA A 35 -12.34 -9.13 0.72
CA ALA A 35 -10.94 -9.49 0.41
C ALA A 35 -9.95 -8.32 0.49
N PRO A 36 -10.20 -7.13 -0.10
CA PRO A 36 -9.25 -6.01 0.01
C PRO A 36 -9.06 -5.52 1.45
N MET A 37 -10.05 -5.72 2.34
CA MET A 37 -9.98 -5.27 3.73
C MET A 37 -9.19 -6.23 4.65
N SER A 38 -9.08 -7.52 4.29
CA SER A 38 -8.37 -8.51 5.11
C SER A 38 -6.85 -8.55 4.89
N VAL A 39 -6.36 -7.96 3.80
CA VAL A 39 -4.92 -7.99 3.46
C VAL A 39 -4.08 -7.27 4.52
N TYR A 40 -4.51 -6.09 4.95
CA TYR A 40 -3.76 -5.24 5.88
C TYR A 40 -3.70 -5.85 7.29
N SER A 41 -4.81 -6.39 7.78
CA SER A 41 -4.86 -7.03 9.10
C SER A 41 -4.02 -8.31 9.18
N SER A 42 -3.71 -8.92 8.04
CA SER A 42 -2.86 -10.10 7.94
C SER A 42 -1.35 -9.78 7.95
N LEU A 43 -0.97 -8.50 7.94
CA LEU A 43 0.44 -8.11 8.00
C LEU A 43 1.06 -8.54 9.34
N PRO A 44 2.30 -9.04 9.35
CA PRO A 44 2.94 -9.51 10.58
C PRO A 44 3.04 -8.40 11.62
N VAL A 45 2.57 -8.59 12.85
CA VAL A 45 2.79 -7.57 13.89
C VAL A 45 4.27 -7.62 14.31
N PRO A 46 5.05 -6.53 14.15
CA PRO A 46 6.41 -6.51 14.66
C PRO A 46 6.38 -6.68 16.18
N LYS A 47 7.13 -7.66 16.69
CA LYS A 47 7.40 -7.79 18.12
C LYS A 47 8.41 -6.70 18.47
N ILE A 48 7.92 -5.56 18.95
CA ILE A 48 8.78 -4.50 19.48
C ILE A 48 9.36 -5.03 20.79
N PRO A 49 10.69 -5.24 20.91
CA PRO A 49 11.28 -5.52 22.20
C PRO A 49 11.14 -4.26 23.05
N VAL A 50 10.27 -4.29 24.05
CA VAL A 50 10.26 -3.28 25.11
C VAL A 50 11.51 -3.56 25.92
N ILE A 51 12.57 -2.77 25.72
CA ILE A 51 13.72 -2.78 26.63
C ILE A 51 13.29 -1.92 27.84
N PRO A 52 13.16 -2.49 29.05
CA PRO A 52 13.05 -1.68 30.24
C PRO A 52 14.35 -0.89 30.35
N SER A 53 14.24 0.43 30.40
CA SER A 53 15.38 1.31 30.60
C SER A 53 15.89 1.15 32.03
N GLU A 54 16.75 0.17 32.27
CA GLU A 54 17.69 0.16 33.39
C GLU A 54 19.08 -0.26 32.88
N ASP A 55 20.04 0.60 33.19
CA ASP A 55 21.48 0.46 33.09
C ASP A 55 22.14 0.49 31.70
N SER A 56 22.62 1.70 31.37
CA SER A 56 23.70 1.91 30.41
C SER A 56 25.00 1.33 30.97
N ALA A 57 25.35 0.10 30.60
CA ALA A 57 26.67 -0.48 30.82
C ALA A 57 27.26 -0.99 29.50
N SER A 58 28.43 -0.44 29.19
CA SER A 58 29.26 -0.69 28.01
C SER A 58 29.61 -2.17 27.80
N VAL A 59 29.40 -2.70 26.60
CA VAL A 59 30.17 -3.86 26.11
C VAL A 59 30.55 -3.66 24.65
N SER A 60 31.83 -3.35 24.44
CA SER A 60 32.52 -3.48 23.16
C SER A 60 32.76 -4.95 22.85
N GLY A 61 32.20 -5.46 21.74
CA GLY A 61 32.38 -6.85 21.30
C GLY A 61 32.01 -7.04 19.83
N ARG A 62 32.95 -7.56 19.05
CA ARG A 62 33.00 -7.64 17.58
C ARG A 62 32.26 -8.89 17.06
N GLY A 63 31.22 -8.73 16.24
CA GLY A 63 30.68 -9.83 15.41
C GLY A 63 29.17 -9.82 15.17
N ARG A 64 28.78 -9.80 13.88
CA ARG A 64 27.43 -10.03 13.31
C ARG A 64 26.38 -8.99 13.72
N GLY A 65 26.25 -7.95 12.89
CA GLY A 65 25.38 -6.79 13.09
C GLY A 65 23.90 -7.15 13.29
N GLY A 66 23.53 -7.43 14.53
CA GLY A 66 22.21 -7.17 15.07
C GLY A 66 22.17 -5.70 15.44
N ALA A 67 21.47 -4.90 14.64
CA ALA A 67 21.24 -3.51 14.97
C ALA A 67 20.46 -3.44 16.29
N ASN A 68 21.04 -2.77 17.29
CA ASN A 68 20.36 -2.35 18.51
C ASN A 68 19.19 -1.42 18.13
N LEU A 69 18.00 -1.99 17.95
CA LEU A 69 16.77 -1.25 17.63
C LEU A 69 16.01 -0.91 18.91
N THR A 70 16.51 0.07 19.66
CA THR A 70 15.68 0.90 20.56
C THR A 70 15.12 2.12 19.83
N ALA A 71 15.05 2.06 18.49
CA ALA A 71 14.34 3.03 17.68
C ALA A 71 12.86 2.63 17.63
N ASN A 72 11.96 3.61 17.70
CA ASN A 72 10.56 3.47 17.32
C ASN A 72 10.48 2.87 15.91
N VAL A 73 10.37 1.53 15.81
CA VAL A 73 10.45 0.83 14.53
C VAL A 73 9.24 1.22 13.69
N THR A 74 9.48 1.95 12.61
CA THR A 74 8.45 2.35 11.67
C THR A 74 8.54 1.49 10.42
N LEU A 75 7.47 0.75 10.10
CA LEU A 75 7.40 -0.12 8.92
C LEU A 75 6.55 0.55 7.84
N GLY A 76 7.15 0.79 6.67
CA GLY A 76 6.44 1.35 5.52
C GLY A 76 5.62 0.30 4.76
N VAL A 77 4.33 0.57 4.58
CA VAL A 77 3.43 -0.16 3.68
C VAL A 77 3.16 0.72 2.47
N CYS A 78 3.69 0.32 1.32
CA CYS A 78 3.65 1.11 0.11
C CYS A 78 2.50 0.72 -0.80
N VAL A 79 1.80 1.75 -1.31
CA VAL A 79 0.63 1.60 -2.17
C VAL A 79 0.69 2.55 -3.36
N GLY A 80 0.13 2.14 -4.48
CA GLY A 80 0.01 2.96 -5.69
C GLY A 80 -1.42 3.41 -5.94
N GLY A 81 -2.27 2.49 -6.40
CA GLY A 81 -3.67 2.77 -6.75
C GLY A 81 -4.67 2.28 -5.72
N GLU A 82 -4.22 1.47 -4.77
CA GLU A 82 -5.09 0.82 -3.81
C GLU A 82 -5.69 1.79 -2.78
N TRP A 83 -4.97 2.87 -2.44
CA TRP A 83 -5.36 3.83 -1.40
C TRP A 83 -6.71 4.52 -1.61
N TYR A 84 -7.13 4.75 -2.87
CA TYR A 84 -8.42 5.37 -3.19
C TYR A 84 -9.50 4.36 -3.57
N ARG A 85 -9.11 3.11 -3.88
CA ARG A 85 -10.04 2.05 -4.30
C ARG A 85 -10.76 1.46 -3.10
N PHE A 86 -10.03 1.23 -2.01
CA PHE A 86 -10.56 0.61 -0.80
C PHE A 86 -10.03 1.31 0.47
N PRO A 87 -10.85 1.46 1.52
CA PRO A 87 -10.42 2.02 2.81
C PRO A 87 -9.69 0.96 3.67
N SER A 88 -8.87 0.12 3.04
CA SER A 88 -8.20 -1.02 3.67
C SER A 88 -7.09 -0.60 4.64
N SER A 89 -6.44 0.54 4.39
CA SER A 89 -5.35 1.10 5.20
C SER A 89 -5.74 1.43 6.65
N PHE A 90 -7.04 1.59 6.96
CA PHE A 90 -7.53 1.72 8.33
C PHE A 90 -7.35 0.44 9.17
N HIS A 91 -7.05 -0.69 8.54
CA HIS A 91 -6.92 -2.01 9.17
C HIS A 91 -5.46 -2.41 9.39
N LEU A 92 -4.54 -1.44 9.44
CA LEU A 92 -3.15 -1.71 9.83
C LEU A 92 -3.10 -2.28 11.26
N PRO A 93 -2.39 -3.40 11.48
CA PRO A 93 -2.53 -4.17 12.71
C PRO A 93 -1.72 -3.60 13.88
N SER A 94 -0.93 -2.56 13.65
CA SER A 94 -0.09 -1.93 14.67
C SER A 94 0.22 -0.47 14.32
N PRO A 95 0.34 0.42 15.32
CA PRO A 95 0.81 1.79 15.12
C PRO A 95 2.29 1.88 14.71
N ALA A 96 3.02 0.76 14.63
CA ALA A 96 4.36 0.73 14.02
C ALA A 96 4.30 0.90 12.49
N TYR A 97 3.16 0.62 11.87
CA TYR A 97 3.01 0.75 10.42
C TYR A 97 2.72 2.18 9.98
N ARG A 98 3.29 2.58 8.84
CA ARG A 98 2.97 3.84 8.15
C ARG A 98 2.69 3.55 6.69
N LEU A 99 1.58 4.09 6.20
CA LEU A 99 1.28 4.07 4.78
C LEU A 99 2.25 5.02 4.05
N LYS A 100 2.72 4.58 2.89
CA LYS A 100 3.60 5.33 2.00
C LYS A 100 3.11 5.19 0.57
N PHE A 101 3.33 6.20 -0.26
CA PHE A 101 2.85 6.19 -1.63
C PHE A 101 4.01 5.95 -2.59
N ILE A 102 3.73 5.22 -3.66
CA ILE A 102 4.64 5.04 -4.78
C ILE A 102 3.99 5.58 -6.05
N GLN A 103 4.82 5.89 -7.05
CA GLN A 103 4.31 6.37 -8.32
C GLN A 103 3.36 5.34 -8.94
N SER A 104 2.24 5.84 -9.47
CA SER A 104 1.20 5.07 -10.13
C SER A 104 0.62 5.90 -11.29
N PRO A 105 -0.32 5.36 -12.09
CA PRO A 105 -1.01 6.14 -13.11
C PRO A 105 -1.79 7.35 -12.58
N PHE A 106 -2.03 7.43 -11.26
CA PHE A 106 -2.61 8.62 -10.64
C PHE A 106 -1.58 9.76 -10.56
N VAL A 107 -1.90 10.88 -11.19
CA VAL A 107 -1.02 12.06 -11.35
C VAL A 107 -1.55 13.30 -10.62
N GLY A 108 -2.33 13.13 -9.55
CA GLY A 108 -2.78 14.22 -8.69
C GLY A 108 -1.97 14.32 -7.39
N ALA A 109 -2.33 15.28 -6.53
CA ALA A 109 -1.76 15.37 -5.19
C ALA A 109 -2.22 14.18 -4.33
N LEU A 110 -1.28 13.58 -3.61
CA LEU A 110 -1.50 12.48 -2.69
C LEU A 110 -1.60 12.99 -1.24
N PRO A 111 -2.28 12.23 -0.35
CA PRO A 111 -2.30 12.54 1.07
C PRO A 111 -0.89 12.57 1.68
N VAL A 112 -0.66 13.50 2.62
CA VAL A 112 0.59 13.60 3.39
C VAL A 112 0.31 13.30 4.86
N PRO A 113 1.22 12.62 5.59
CA PRO A 113 1.03 12.34 7.01
C PRO A 113 0.87 13.62 7.85
N PHE A 114 0.03 13.55 8.87
CA PHE A 114 -0.10 14.63 9.84
C PHE A 114 1.13 14.71 10.75
N ASP A 115 1.64 15.92 10.94
CA ASP A 115 2.72 16.21 11.88
C ASP A 115 2.12 16.70 13.20
N THR A 116 2.02 15.81 14.18
CA THR A 116 1.47 16.14 15.50
C THR A 116 2.33 17.15 16.25
N ALA A 117 3.65 17.19 16.03
CA ALA A 117 4.54 18.16 16.65
C ALA A 117 4.27 19.59 16.12
N ARG A 118 3.68 19.71 14.93
CA ARG A 118 3.30 20.98 14.30
C ARG A 118 1.81 21.27 14.37
N GLY A 119 1.08 20.63 15.28
CA GLY A 119 -0.35 20.86 15.49
C GLY A 119 -1.26 20.10 14.53
N GLY A 120 -0.77 19.03 13.89
CA GLY A 120 -1.55 18.10 13.09
C GLY A 120 -2.15 18.78 11.85
N THR A 121 -3.46 19.02 11.87
CA THR A 121 -4.21 19.63 10.77
C THR A 121 -4.10 21.16 10.72
N ARG A 122 -3.51 21.80 11.73
CA ARG A 122 -3.35 23.27 11.79
C ARG A 122 -2.20 23.80 10.95
N PHE A 123 -1.34 22.91 10.47
CA PHE A 123 -0.17 23.26 9.68
C PHE A 123 -0.29 22.60 8.30
N ALA A 124 0.01 23.35 7.24
CA ALA A 124 0.02 22.84 5.87
C ALA A 124 1.35 22.09 5.59
N PRO A 125 1.33 20.76 5.40
CA PRO A 125 2.53 20.00 5.10
C PRO A 125 3.20 20.46 3.80
N ALA A 126 4.53 20.29 3.71
CA ALA A 126 5.23 20.47 2.45
C ALA A 126 4.73 19.48 1.40
N GLY A 127 4.81 19.88 0.13
CA GLY A 127 4.38 19.07 -1.01
C GLY A 127 2.89 19.15 -1.34
N LEU A 128 2.05 19.80 -0.53
CA LEU A 128 0.68 20.13 -0.91
C LEU A 128 0.63 21.46 -1.68
N ASN A 129 -0.28 21.57 -2.64
CA ASN A 129 -0.46 22.77 -3.47
C ASN A 129 -1.94 22.95 -3.86
N ASP A 130 -2.30 24.17 -4.24
CA ASP A 130 -3.69 24.56 -4.59
C ASP A 130 -4.11 24.15 -6.02
N GLN A 131 -3.27 23.40 -6.73
CA GLN A 131 -3.51 22.97 -8.12
C GLN A 131 -3.80 21.47 -8.22
N ASN A 132 -3.80 20.74 -7.11
CA ASN A 132 -3.86 19.28 -7.09
C ASN A 132 -2.75 18.63 -7.95
N ALA A 133 -1.61 19.31 -8.08
CA ALA A 133 -0.47 18.81 -8.83
C ALA A 133 0.31 17.77 -8.00
N PRO A 134 0.90 16.74 -8.62
CA PRO A 134 1.72 15.76 -7.92
C PRO A 134 3.02 16.42 -7.46
N ASP A 135 3.53 16.00 -6.30
CA ASP A 135 4.80 16.50 -5.75
C ASP A 135 5.72 15.32 -5.36
N PRO A 136 7.02 15.34 -5.72
CA PRO A 136 7.97 14.29 -5.34
C PRO A 136 8.01 13.97 -3.85
N LEU A 137 7.77 14.95 -2.97
CA LEU A 137 7.78 14.79 -1.51
C LEU A 137 6.63 13.92 -0.99
N GLN A 138 5.60 13.71 -1.79
CA GLN A 138 4.46 12.86 -1.42
C GLN A 138 4.74 11.36 -1.61
N TYR A 139 5.80 11.02 -2.36
CA TYR A 139 6.18 9.63 -2.64
C TYR A 139 7.28 9.15 -1.68
N ALA A 140 7.37 7.83 -1.50
CA ALA A 140 8.50 7.19 -0.85
C ALA A 140 9.79 7.49 -1.65
N PRO A 141 10.83 8.06 -1.02
CA PRO A 141 12.09 8.39 -1.69
C PRO A 141 12.81 7.19 -2.30
N ASP A 142 12.89 6.07 -1.58
CA ASP A 142 13.51 4.83 -2.07
C ASP A 142 12.59 3.63 -1.83
N PRO A 143 11.56 3.43 -2.67
CA PRO A 143 10.58 2.38 -2.43
C PRO A 143 11.06 0.96 -2.78
N TRP A 144 12.15 0.85 -3.54
CA TRP A 144 12.62 -0.44 -4.09
C TRP A 144 14.02 -0.83 -3.58
N GLY A 145 14.71 0.05 -2.86
CA GLY A 145 16.02 -0.23 -2.30
C GLY A 145 16.00 -1.31 -1.22
N VAL A 146 17.16 -1.95 -1.02
CA VAL A 146 17.36 -3.00 -0.01
C VAL A 146 17.13 -2.46 1.42
N HIS A 147 17.41 -1.17 1.62
CA HIS A 147 17.15 -0.42 2.85
C HIS A 147 16.11 0.69 2.62
N GLY A 148 15.27 0.51 1.61
CA GLY A 148 14.24 1.45 1.21
C GLY A 148 13.11 1.61 2.23
N ASP A 149 12.21 2.54 1.95
CA ASP A 149 11.10 2.89 2.84
C ASP A 149 10.03 1.77 2.89
N CYS A 150 9.89 1.01 1.81
CA CYS A 150 8.84 0.02 1.66
C CYS A 150 9.27 -1.35 2.20
N HIS A 151 8.62 -1.78 3.28
CA HIS A 151 8.78 -3.13 3.83
C HIS A 151 7.75 -4.10 3.26
N PHE A 152 6.56 -3.58 2.96
CA PHE A 152 5.48 -4.27 2.31
C PHE A 152 4.96 -3.42 1.15
N VAL A 153 4.46 -4.09 0.13
CA VAL A 153 3.83 -3.45 -1.03
C VAL A 153 2.47 -4.09 -1.21
N VAL A 154 1.42 -3.29 -1.29
CA VAL A 154 0.03 -3.75 -1.44
C VAL A 154 -0.57 -3.08 -2.67
N ASP A 155 -1.12 -3.89 -3.57
CA ASP A 155 -1.92 -3.43 -4.70
C ASP A 155 -3.10 -4.38 -4.94
N ALA A 156 -4.19 -3.83 -5.47
CA ALA A 156 -5.37 -4.58 -5.83
C ALA A 156 -5.42 -4.79 -7.34
N HIS A 157 -5.37 -6.05 -7.77
CA HIS A 157 -5.56 -6.41 -9.17
C HIS A 157 -7.06 -6.40 -9.50
N LEU A 158 -7.46 -5.47 -10.37
CA LEU A 158 -8.83 -5.32 -10.82
C LEU A 158 -8.92 -5.56 -12.33
N VAL A 159 -9.96 -6.25 -12.77
CA VAL A 159 -10.18 -6.53 -14.19
C VAL A 159 -10.41 -5.22 -14.95
N ASN A 160 -9.74 -5.06 -16.09
CA ASN A 160 -9.79 -3.86 -16.93
C ASN A 160 -9.28 -2.57 -16.25
N VAL A 161 -8.46 -2.69 -15.21
CA VAL A 161 -7.82 -1.55 -14.57
C VAL A 161 -6.31 -1.78 -14.60
N GLU A 162 -5.58 -0.79 -15.11
CA GLU A 162 -4.12 -0.84 -15.11
C GLU A 162 -3.59 -0.99 -13.67
N PRO A 163 -2.71 -1.98 -13.41
CA PRO A 163 -2.03 -2.11 -12.12
C PRO A 163 -1.27 -0.84 -11.81
N ALA A 164 -1.34 -0.41 -10.55
CA ALA A 164 -0.59 0.77 -10.15
C ALA A 164 0.90 0.47 -9.99
N ILE A 165 1.22 -0.81 -9.76
CA ILE A 165 2.55 -1.31 -9.51
C ILE A 165 2.91 -2.30 -10.61
N ASP A 166 3.99 -2.01 -11.34
CA ASP A 166 4.61 -2.98 -12.24
C ASP A 166 5.19 -4.15 -11.44
N PRO A 167 4.66 -5.38 -11.56
CA PRO A 167 5.14 -6.53 -10.81
C PRO A 167 6.61 -6.85 -11.04
N SER A 168 7.18 -6.44 -12.19
CA SER A 168 8.58 -6.67 -12.52
C SER A 168 9.56 -5.81 -11.69
N ARG A 169 9.06 -4.71 -11.10
CA ARG A 169 9.82 -3.82 -10.21
C ARG A 169 9.80 -4.30 -8.76
N VAL A 170 8.89 -5.21 -8.40
CA VAL A 170 8.80 -5.75 -7.04
C VAL A 170 9.87 -6.82 -6.84
N MET A 171 10.95 -6.47 -6.15
CA MET A 171 11.99 -7.43 -5.79
C MET A 171 11.52 -8.30 -4.61
N ARG A 172 11.30 -9.60 -4.86
CA ARG A 172 10.91 -10.52 -3.79
C ARG A 172 12.09 -10.75 -2.84
N ARG A 173 11.81 -10.72 -1.53
CA ARG A 173 12.78 -11.04 -0.48
C ARG A 173 13.42 -12.40 -0.76
N GLY A 174 14.75 -12.42 -0.91
CA GLY A 174 15.53 -13.64 -1.21
C GLY A 174 15.86 -13.88 -2.68
N VAL A 175 15.33 -13.08 -3.62
CA VAL A 175 15.67 -13.18 -5.05
C VAL A 175 16.59 -12.02 -5.42
N SER A 176 17.90 -12.23 -5.34
CA SER A 176 18.87 -11.31 -5.95
C SER A 176 18.77 -11.46 -7.46
N ARG A 177 18.53 -10.37 -8.21
CA ARG A 177 18.72 -10.37 -9.66
C ARG A 177 20.20 -10.66 -9.88
N ARG A 178 20.53 -11.92 -10.18
CA ARG A 178 21.82 -12.27 -10.72
C ARG A 178 21.95 -11.46 -12.00
N SER A 179 22.82 -10.46 -12.00
CA SER A 179 23.19 -9.71 -13.19
C SER A 179 23.59 -10.74 -14.25
N THR A 180 22.71 -11.00 -15.21
CA THR A 180 23.12 -11.57 -16.48
C THR A 180 23.81 -10.44 -17.24
N GLY A 181 25.01 -10.08 -16.76
CA GLY A 181 26.00 -9.38 -17.55
C GLY A 181 26.51 -10.38 -18.58
N ASN A 182 25.78 -10.50 -19.68
CA ASN A 182 26.36 -11.09 -20.88
C ASN A 182 27.30 -10.04 -21.45
N ALA A 183 28.57 -10.17 -21.10
CA ALA A 183 29.64 -9.40 -21.71
C ALA A 183 29.75 -9.79 -23.19
N GLY A 184 29.41 -8.84 -24.06
CA GLY A 184 29.99 -8.60 -25.37
C GLY A 184 30.09 -9.76 -26.37
N SER A 185 29.34 -9.66 -27.47
CA SER A 185 29.97 -9.63 -28.80
C SER A 185 28.98 -9.16 -29.88
N SER A 186 29.38 -8.06 -30.51
CA SER A 186 29.07 -7.55 -31.85
C SER A 186 27.71 -7.84 -32.51
N PHE A 187 26.93 -6.77 -32.67
CA PHE A 187 26.06 -6.59 -33.83
C PHE A 187 26.43 -5.25 -34.50
N GLY A 188 26.96 -5.33 -35.72
CA GLY A 188 27.31 -4.17 -36.55
C GLY A 188 28.56 -4.44 -37.39
N ASP A 189 28.43 -5.06 -38.56
CA ASP A 189 28.29 -4.34 -39.84
C ASP A 189 28.26 -5.35 -41.01
N ALA A 190 27.33 -5.15 -41.94
CA ALA A 190 27.13 -5.99 -43.11
C ALA A 190 27.88 -5.41 -44.30
N GLY A 191 28.50 -6.29 -45.09
CA GLY A 191 29.44 -5.93 -46.15
C GLY A 191 28.88 -5.09 -47.30
N LYS A 192 29.77 -4.25 -47.85
CA LYS A 192 29.93 -3.95 -49.28
C LYS A 192 31.30 -4.52 -49.66
N GLY A 193 31.46 -5.38 -50.66
CA GLY A 193 31.07 -5.20 -52.06
C GLY A 193 32.31 -4.74 -52.82
N GLY A 194 32.85 -5.58 -53.70
CA GLY A 194 34.25 -5.54 -54.17
C GLY A 194 34.65 -4.43 -55.14
N ASN A 195 35.96 -4.30 -55.32
CA ASN A 195 36.67 -4.00 -56.58
C ASN A 195 38.19 -3.97 -56.33
N GLY A 196 38.97 -4.62 -57.20
CA GLY A 196 40.44 -4.57 -57.21
C GLY A 196 41.08 -5.93 -57.37
#